data_AF-A0A060CMS8-F1
#
_entry.id   AF-A0A060CMS8-F1
#
_cell.length_a   1.000
_cell.length_b   1.000
_cell.length_c   1.000
_cell.angle_alpha   90.00
_cell.angle_beta   90.00
_cell.angle_gamma   90.00
#
_symmetry.space_group_name_H-M   'P 1'
#
loop_
_entity.id
_entity.type
_entity.pdbx_description
1 polymer ?
#
loop_
_entity_poly.entity_id
_entity_poly.type
_entity_poly.pdbx_seq_one_letter_code
_entity_poly.pdbx_strand_id
1 'polypeptide(L)' 'MPLAVDSAKIGCGESYTLPRRIYDIARARGMDYVTITDHDTIAGALEIAHLPQTFISEEISAYFPDDRCEVHVLA' A
#
# COMPACT_ATOMS: atom_id res chain seq x y z
N MET A 1 5.60 13.77 -21.74
CA MET A 1 5.86 12.95 -20.55
C MET A 1 4.56 12.89 -19.77
N PRO A 2 3.77 11.81 -19.80
CA PRO A 2 2.65 11.74 -18.88
C PRO A 2 3.26 11.64 -17.49
N LEU A 3 3.06 12.69 -16.68
CA LEU A 3 3.29 12.60 -15.24
C LEU A 3 2.32 11.50 -14.77
N ALA A 4 2.84 10.41 -14.21
CA ALA A 4 2.00 9.58 -13.35
C ALA A 4 1.41 10.53 -12.31
N VAL A 5 0.09 10.67 -12.34
CA VAL A 5 -0.60 11.60 -11.43
C VAL A 5 -0.66 10.89 -10.10
N ASP A 6 0.30 11.20 -9.25
CA ASP A 6 0.27 10.83 -7.84
C ASP A 6 -1.02 11.39 -7.23
N SER A 7 -1.88 10.49 -6.79
CA SER A 7 -3.21 10.79 -6.27
C SER A 7 -3.14 11.74 -5.07
N ALA A 8 -2.11 11.61 -4.23
CA ALA A 8 -1.88 12.50 -3.10
C ALA A 8 -1.61 13.94 -3.58
N LYS A 9 -0.90 14.13 -4.70
CA LYS A 9 -0.61 15.46 -5.27
C LYS A 9 -1.86 16.19 -5.77
N ILE A 10 -2.94 15.46 -6.06
CA ILE A 10 -4.23 16.05 -6.46
C ILE A 10 -5.28 16.01 -5.34
N GLY A 11 -4.89 15.64 -4.12
CA GLY A 11 -5.78 15.55 -2.96
C GLY A 11 -6.80 14.40 -3.06
N CYS A 12 -6.53 13.40 -3.90
CA CYS A 12 -7.33 12.19 -4.04
C CYS A 12 -6.69 11.08 -3.20
N GLY A 13 -7.42 10.54 -2.23
CA GLY A 13 -6.93 9.43 -1.43
C GLY A 13 -6.87 8.15 -2.27
N GLU A 14 -5.78 7.40 -2.15
CA GLU A 14 -5.61 6.11 -2.86
C GLU A 14 -6.39 4.99 -2.16
N SER A 15 -6.67 5.17 -0.87
CA SER A 15 -7.56 4.32 -0.10
C SER A 15 -8.43 5.15 0.83
N TYR A 16 -9.69 4.75 0.96
CA TYR A 16 -10.67 5.34 1.88
C TYR A 16 -11.10 4.36 2.98
N THR A 17 -10.46 3.19 3.05
CA THR A 17 -10.75 2.16 4.05
C THR A 17 -9.72 2.22 5.15
N LEU A 18 -10.17 2.33 6.40
CA LEU A 18 -9.28 2.34 7.56
C LEU A 18 -8.48 1.03 7.65
N PRO A 19 -7.18 1.06 8.01
CA PRO A 19 -6.31 -0.13 8.09
C PRO A 19 -6.91 -1.28 8.91
N ARG A 20 -7.52 -0.96 10.07
CA ARG A 20 -8.19 -1.97 10.90
C ARG A 20 -9.33 -2.68 10.17
N ARG A 21 -10.10 -1.96 9.35
CA ARG A 21 -11.22 -2.54 8.60
C ARG A 21 -10.74 -3.46 7.48
N ILE A 22 -9.59 -3.16 6.87
CA ILE A 22 -8.94 -4.06 5.90
C ILE A 22 -8.59 -5.38 6.58
N TYR A 23 -7.93 -5.31 7.74
CA TYR A 23 -7.60 -6.50 8.55
C TYR A 23 -8.85 -7.32 8.91
N ASP A 24 -9.88 -6.70 9.48
CA ASP A 24 -11.08 -7.40 9.92
C ASP A 24 -11.79 -8.11 8.75
N ILE A 25 -11.88 -7.46 7.58
CA ILE A 25 -12.48 -8.06 6.38
C ILE A 25 -11.65 -9.23 5.85
N ALA A 26 -10.33 -9.07 5.76
CA ALA A 26 -9.44 -10.12 5.27
C ALA A 26 -9.50 -11.37 6.16
N ARG A 27 -9.46 -11.18 7.49
CA ARG A 27 -9.62 -12.28 8.45
C ARG A 27 -11.00 -12.92 8.38
N ALA A 28 -12.07 -12.14 8.25
CA ALA A 28 -13.43 -12.67 8.10
C ALA A 28 -13.61 -13.50 6.82
N ARG A 29 -12.79 -13.24 5.78
CA ARG A 29 -12.75 -14.02 4.53
C ARG A 29 -11.85 -15.26 4.60
N GLY A 30 -11.23 -15.52 5.75
CA GLY A 30 -10.37 -16.69 5.94
C GLY A 30 -8.96 -16.56 5.36
N MET A 31 -8.47 -15.33 5.14
CA MET A 31 -7.07 -15.12 4.73
C MET A 31 -6.12 -15.41 5.89
N ASP A 32 -5.07 -16.21 5.65
CA ASP A 32 -4.10 -16.64 6.68
C ASP A 32 -3.15 -15.53 7.12
N TYR A 33 -2.77 -14.61 6.23
CA TYR A 33 -1.94 -13.45 6.54
C TYR A 33 -2.53 -12.18 5.93
N VAL A 34 -2.28 -11.04 6.57
CA VAL A 34 -2.76 -9.73 6.10
C VAL A 34 -1.63 -8.72 6.14
N THR A 35 -1.52 -7.91 5.10
CA THR A 35 -0.69 -6.72 5.09
C THR A 35 -1.39 -5.58 4.36
N ILE A 36 -0.80 -4.39 4.44
CA ILE A 36 -1.19 -3.21 3.67
C ILE A 36 0.07 -2.73 2.95
N THR A 37 -0.03 -2.54 1.64
CA THR A 37 1.03 -2.03 0.77
C THR A 37 0.65 -0.62 0.35
N ASP A 38 0.77 0.34 1.26
CA ASP A 38 0.50 1.74 0.91
C ASP A 38 1.60 2.24 -0.05
N HIS A 39 1.25 3.20 -0.90
CA HIS A 39 2.14 3.77 -1.89
C HIS A 39 3.18 4.69 -1.23
N ASP A 40 4.47 4.36 -1.39
CA ASP A 40 5.63 5.09 -0.87
C ASP A 40 5.57 5.38 0.66
N THR A 41 4.87 4.54 1.42
CA THR A 41 4.81 4.61 2.88
C THR A 41 4.40 3.27 3.49
N ILE A 42 4.81 3.03 4.74
CA ILE A 42 4.39 1.87 5.54
C ILE A 42 3.37 2.22 6.64
N ALA A 43 2.79 3.43 6.60
CA ALA A 43 1.97 3.95 7.69
C ALA A 43 0.78 3.04 8.03
N GLY A 44 -0.02 2.61 7.05
CA GLY A 44 -1.16 1.72 7.29
C GLY A 44 -0.74 0.32 7.73
N ALA A 45 0.39 -0.19 7.21
CA ALA A 45 0.96 -1.45 7.68
C ALA A 45 1.35 -1.39 9.16
N LEU A 46 1.98 -0.30 9.61
CA LEU A 46 2.37 -0.09 11.02
C LEU A 46 1.15 0.02 11.94
N GLU A 47 0.03 0.58 11.47
CA GLU A 47 -1.21 0.64 12.25
C GLU A 47 -1.75 -0.76 12.63
N ILE A 48 -1.48 -1.79 11.82
CA ILE A 48 -1.94 -3.17 12.06
C ILE A 48 -0.82 -4.15 12.41
N ALA A 49 0.44 -3.70 12.44
CA ALA A 49 1.61 -4.57 12.65
C ALA A 49 1.61 -5.32 13.99
N HIS A 50 0.83 -4.85 14.97
CA HIS A 50 0.68 -5.49 16.27
C HIS A 50 -0.41 -6.59 16.30
N LEU A 51 -1.20 -6.73 15.23
CA LEU A 51 -2.25 -7.74 15.15
C LEU A 51 -1.68 -9.11 14.73
N PRO A 52 -2.32 -10.23 15.12
CA PRO A 52 -1.86 -11.55 14.71
C PRO A 52 -1.85 -11.72 13.19
N GLN A 53 -0.91 -12.52 12.68
CA GLN A 53 -0.87 -12.87 11.27
C GLN A 53 -0.77 -11.65 10.33
N THR A 54 -0.15 -10.56 10.81
CA THR A 54 0.25 -9.44 9.96
C THR A 54 1.76 -9.44 9.71
N PHE A 55 2.14 -8.81 8.61
CA PHE A 55 3.53 -8.51 8.28
C PHE A 55 3.61 -7.12 7.67
N ILE A 56 4.78 -6.48 7.74
CA ILE A 56 5.01 -5.14 7.20
C ILE A 56 5.33 -5.27 5.70
N SER A 57 4.75 -4.40 4.88
CA SER A 57 5.06 -4.28 3.46
C SER A 57 4.81 -2.86 2.93
N GLU A 58 5.23 -2.60 1.70
CA GLU A 58 5.09 -1.32 0.98
C GLU A 58 4.84 -1.54 -0.52
N GLU A 59 4.18 -0.60 -1.19
CA GLU A 59 4.22 -0.44 -2.65
C GLU A 59 5.14 0.73 -3.02
N ILE A 60 6.34 0.41 -3.51
CA ILE A 60 7.39 1.40 -3.77
C ILE A 60 7.33 1.85 -5.23
N SER A 61 7.27 3.15 -5.45
CA SER A 61 7.49 3.76 -6.76
C SER A 61 8.96 3.72 -7.16
N ALA A 62 9.25 3.00 -8.23
CA ALA A 62 10.57 2.92 -8.86
C ALA A 62 10.50 3.39 -10.31
N TYR A 63 11.66 3.75 -10.86
CA TYR A 63 11.75 4.30 -12.22
C TYR A 63 12.83 3.59 -13.01
N PHE A 64 12.51 3.16 -14.23
CA PHE A 64 13.53 2.65 -15.14
C PHE A 64 14.56 3.75 -15.47
N PRO A 65 15.84 3.39 -15.57
CA PRO A 65 16.91 4.37 -15.78
C PRO A 65 16.84 5.05 -17.15
N ASP A 66 16.35 4.34 -18.17
CA ASP A 66 16.42 4.79 -19.57
C ASP A 66 15.35 5.82 -19.93
N ASP A 67 14.11 5.57 -19.51
CA ASP A 67 12.94 6.36 -19.94
C ASP A 67 12.12 6.95 -18.78
N ARG A 68 12.56 6.72 -17.53
CA ARG A 68 11.85 7.15 -16.31
C ARG A 68 10.42 6.61 -16.26
N CYS A 69 10.12 5.51 -16.95
CA CYS A 69 8.85 4.82 -16.81
C CYS A 69 8.71 4.34 -15.36
N GLU A 70 7.59 4.71 -14.74
CA GLU A 70 7.27 4.35 -13.36
C GLU A 70 6.83 2.88 -13.30
N VAL A 71 7.34 2.16 -12.31
CA VAL A 71 6.95 0.80 -11.96
C VAL A 71 6.75 0.71 -10.46
N HIS A 72 5.84 -0.15 -10.04
CA HIS A 72 5.54 -0.39 -8.63
C HIS A 72 6.16 -1.70 -8.19
N VAL A 73 6.88 -1.67 -7.06
CA VAL A 73 7.59 -2.82 -6.48
C VAL A 73 7.01 -3.10 -5.10
N LEU A 74 6.52 -4.33 -4.88
CA LEU A 74 6.08 -4.77 -3.56
C LEU A 74 7.28 -5.30 -2.76
N ALA A 75 7.43 -4.83 -1.52
CA ALA A 75 8.52 -5.21 -0.61
C ALA A 75 7.98 -5.51 0.80
#